data_AF-A0A381XNU0-F1
#
_entry.id   AF-A0A381XNU0-F1
#
_cell.length_a   1.000
_cell.length_b   1.000
_cell.length_c   1.000
_cell.angle_alpha   90.00
_cell.angle_beta   90.00
_cell.angle_gamma   90.00
#
_symmetry.space_group_name_H-M   'P 1'
#
loop_
_entity.id
_entity.type
_entity.pdbx_description
1 polymer ?
#
loop_
_entity_poly.entity_id
_entity_poly.type
_entity_poly.pdbx_seq_one_letter_code
_entity_poly.pdbx_strand_id
1 'polypeptide(L)'
;VHLKGVVSSGLGRAHIFMAQPHYQNQFKGVLGAGAWPGTLNIALYGDNLSDYKRLRVLAGLEEGEKSERVAPIRIHGFERSGRSFGGATAFKAEISRG
;
A
#
# COMPACT_ATOMS: atom_id res chain seq x y z
N VAL A 1 10.13 -0.39 -10.86
CA VAL A 1 10.24 0.90 -10.14
C VAL A 1 11.12 0.66 -8.92
N HIS A 2 12.05 1.57 -8.62
CA HIS A 2 12.90 1.45 -7.44
C HIS A 2 12.74 2.71 -6.59
N LEU A 3 12.30 2.56 -5.34
CA LEU A 3 12.08 3.66 -4.42
C LEU A 3 13.07 3.59 -3.26
N LYS A 4 13.67 4.73 -2.91
CA LYS A 4 14.49 4.94 -1.72
C LYS A 4 13.86 6.02 -0.86
N GLY A 5 13.95 5.85 0.45
CA GLY A 5 13.42 6.79 1.42
C GLY A 5 13.95 6.52 2.82
N VAL A 6 13.56 7.37 3.75
CA VAL A 6 13.92 7.26 5.17
C VAL A 6 12.75 6.68 5.95
N VAL A 7 12.99 5.76 6.87
CA VAL A 7 11.96 5.26 7.77
C VAL A 7 11.40 6.40 8.61
N SER A 8 10.09 6.50 8.70
CA SER A 8 9.40 7.52 9.49
C SER A 8 8.38 6.91 10.44
N SER A 9 8.16 7.57 11.57
CA SER A 9 7.10 7.22 12.51
C SER A 9 5.76 7.83 12.07
N GLY A 10 4.66 7.17 12.41
CA GLY A 10 3.30 7.72 12.26
C GLY A 10 2.55 7.70 13.58
N LEU A 11 1.26 8.06 13.54
CA LEU A 11 0.39 8.09 14.73
C LEU A 11 0.02 6.70 15.29
N GLY A 12 0.65 5.63 14.82
CA GLY A 12 0.39 4.26 15.27
C GLY A 12 -0.96 3.68 14.86
N ARG A 13 -1.83 4.38 14.11
CA ARG A 13 -3.21 3.93 13.84
C ARG A 13 -3.35 2.84 12.78
N ALA A 14 -2.30 2.56 12.01
CA ALA A 14 -2.35 1.60 10.91
C ALA A 14 -2.67 0.17 11.40
N HIS A 15 -2.25 -0.19 12.62
CA HIS A 15 -2.53 -1.52 13.20
C HIS A 15 -4.03 -1.83 13.25
N ILE A 16 -4.89 -0.82 13.46
CA ILE A 16 -6.36 -0.97 13.52
C ILE A 16 -6.86 -1.54 12.20
N PHE A 17 -6.37 -1.03 11.07
CA PHE A 17 -6.75 -1.48 9.74
C PHE A 17 -6.05 -2.79 9.40
N MET A 18 -4.72 -2.85 9.58
CA MET A 18 -3.94 -4.02 9.21
C MET A 18 -4.35 -5.28 9.97
N ALA A 19 -4.90 -5.18 11.18
CA ALA A 19 -5.40 -6.32 11.94
C ALA A 19 -6.81 -6.80 11.55
N GLN A 20 -7.54 -6.11 10.66
CA GLN A 20 -8.90 -6.54 10.30
C GLN A 20 -8.87 -7.88 9.53
N PRO A 21 -9.66 -8.89 9.95
CA PRO A 21 -9.68 -10.20 9.28
C PRO A 21 -9.98 -10.13 7.79
N HIS A 22 -10.87 -9.23 7.37
CA HIS A 22 -11.21 -9.02 5.96
C HIS A 22 -10.01 -8.59 5.11
N TYR A 23 -9.15 -7.72 5.63
CA TYR A 23 -7.92 -7.37 4.91
C TYR A 23 -6.87 -8.46 5.00
N GLN A 24 -6.69 -9.10 6.17
CA GLN A 24 -5.73 -10.18 6.36
C GLN A 24 -5.96 -11.36 5.39
N ASN A 25 -7.22 -11.74 5.17
CA ASN A 25 -7.56 -12.77 4.20
C ASN A 25 -7.16 -12.39 2.77
N GLN A 26 -7.36 -11.13 2.38
CA GLN A 26 -6.94 -10.62 1.07
C GLN A 26 -5.41 -10.51 0.97
N PHE A 27 -4.74 -10.02 2.01
CA PHE A 27 -3.28 -9.94 2.08
C PHE A 27 -2.63 -11.31 1.94
N LYS A 28 -3.21 -12.37 2.52
CA LYS A 28 -2.73 -13.74 2.35
C LYS A 28 -2.74 -14.17 0.87
N GLY A 29 -3.74 -13.77 0.10
CA GLY A 29 -3.77 -14.01 -1.35
C GLY A 29 -2.67 -13.28 -2.12
N VAL A 30 -2.24 -12.11 -1.65
CA VAL A 30 -1.20 -11.28 -2.30
C VAL A 30 0.22 -11.68 -1.89
N LEU A 31 0.43 -11.91 -0.59
CA LEU A 31 1.73 -12.13 0.03
C LEU A 31 2.05 -13.62 0.25
N GLY A 32 1.07 -14.51 0.16
CA GLY A 32 1.19 -15.92 0.54
C GLY A 32 1.08 -16.18 2.06
N ALA A 33 1.09 -15.13 2.88
CA ALA A 33 0.98 -15.17 4.33
C ALA A 33 0.21 -13.95 4.87
N GLY A 34 -0.16 -13.99 6.15
CA GLY A 34 -0.75 -12.83 6.83
C GLY A 34 0.24 -11.66 6.88
N ALA A 35 -0.28 -10.44 6.74
CA ALA A 35 0.56 -9.24 6.89
C ALA A 35 0.81 -8.96 8.37
N TRP A 36 1.98 -8.43 8.71
CA TRP A 36 2.23 -7.89 10.05
C TRP A 36 1.21 -6.78 10.38
N PRO A 37 0.65 -6.72 11.60
CA PRO A 37 -0.38 -5.73 11.96
C PRO A 37 0.22 -4.33 12.20
N GLY A 38 0.77 -3.73 11.16
CA GLY A 38 1.37 -2.41 11.15
C GLY A 38 1.86 -2.01 9.76
N THR A 39 2.44 -0.82 9.66
CA THR A 39 3.04 -0.33 8.41
C THR A 39 4.45 0.17 8.69
N LEU A 40 5.37 -0.09 7.76
CA LEU A 40 6.64 0.60 7.67
C LEU A 40 6.42 1.85 6.82
N ASN A 41 6.41 3.03 7.44
CA ASN A 41 6.25 4.28 6.70
C ASN A 41 7.61 4.74 6.18
N ILE A 42 7.67 5.07 4.88
CA ILE A 42 8.88 5.52 4.22
C ILE A 42 8.64 6.93 3.68
N ALA A 43 9.45 7.89 4.13
CA ALA A 43 9.50 9.24 3.59
C ALA A 43 10.39 9.26 2.34
N LEU A 44 9.78 9.47 1.17
CA LEU A 44 10.48 9.55 -0.11
C LEU A 44 11.00 10.97 -0.36
N TYR A 45 12.07 11.08 -1.13
CA TYR A 45 12.71 12.35 -1.48
C TYR A 45 13.34 12.31 -2.88
N GLY A 46 13.59 13.49 -3.45
CA GLY A 46 14.23 13.65 -4.76
C GLY A 46 13.47 12.92 -5.87
N ASP A 47 14.21 12.25 -6.74
CA ASP A 47 13.68 11.57 -7.93
C ASP A 47 12.65 10.46 -7.61
N ASN A 48 12.67 9.92 -6.39
CA ASN A 48 11.70 8.92 -5.93
C ASN A 48 10.25 9.45 -5.93
N LEU A 49 10.06 10.78 -5.85
CA LEU A 49 8.73 11.40 -5.88
C LEU A 49 8.05 11.23 -7.24
N SER A 50 8.81 11.28 -8.34
CA SER A 50 8.27 11.05 -9.69
C SER A 50 7.83 9.60 -9.88
N ASP A 51 8.64 8.65 -9.41
CA ASP A 51 8.33 7.23 -9.41
C ASP A 51 7.09 6.90 -8.55
N TYR A 52 7.00 7.52 -7.37
CA TYR A 52 5.84 7.41 -6.50
C TYR A 52 4.57 8.00 -7.14
N LYS A 53 4.68 9.15 -7.81
CA LYS A 53 3.56 9.75 -8.56
C LYS A 53 3.01 8.78 -9.60
N ARG A 54 3.87 8.06 -10.32
CA ARG A 54 3.42 7.03 -11.30
C ARG A 54 2.61 5.92 -10.63
N LEU A 55 2.99 5.47 -9.44
CA LEU A 55 2.18 4.50 -8.68
C LEU A 55 0.82 5.09 -8.25
N ARG A 56 0.77 6.38 -7.91
CA ARG A 56 -0.48 7.07 -7.57
C ARG A 56 -1.42 7.19 -8.77
N VAL A 57 -0.90 7.47 -9.96
CA VAL A 57 -1.68 7.45 -11.22
C VAL A 57 -2.25 6.04 -11.48
N LEU A 58 -1.43 5.00 -11.33
CA LEU A 58 -1.89 3.61 -11.47
C LEU A 58 -2.94 3.23 -10.42
N ALA A 59 -2.85 3.79 -9.22
CA ALA A 59 -3.86 3.61 -8.18
C ALA A 59 -5.15 4.43 -8.39
N GLY A 60 -5.20 5.27 -9.43
CA GLY A 60 -6.34 6.16 -9.70
C GLY A 60 -6.44 7.34 -8.73
N LEU A 61 -5.34 7.70 -8.07
CA LEU A 61 -5.28 8.81 -7.10
C LEU A 61 -4.81 10.12 -7.73
N GLU A 62 -4.26 10.07 -8.93
CA GLU A 62 -3.79 11.23 -9.70
C GLU A 62 -4.03 11.00 -11.20
N GLU A 63 -4.13 12.09 -11.95
CA GLU A 63 -4.20 12.06 -13.42
C GLU A 63 -2.80 11.87 -14.03
N GLY A 64 -2.74 11.16 -15.15
CA GLY A 64 -1.51 10.95 -15.92
C GLY A 64 -1.57 9.70 -16.79
N GLU A 65 -0.49 9.47 -17.54
CA GLU A 65 -0.36 8.27 -18.37
C GLU A 65 -0.13 7.04 -17.51
N LYS A 66 -0.98 6.03 -17.70
CA LYS A 66 -0.83 4.72 -17.05
C LYS A 66 0.28 3.96 -17.77
N SER A 67 1.36 3.66 -17.06
CA SER A 67 2.42 2.78 -17.55
C SER A 67 2.09 1.32 -17.22
N GLU A 68 2.15 0.43 -18.21
CA GLU A 68 1.80 -1.00 -18.03
C GLU A 68 2.82 -1.82 -17.23
N ARG A 69 3.94 -1.21 -16.79
CA ARG A 69 5.06 -1.96 -16.17
C ARG A 69 4.77 -2.50 -14.77
N VAL A 70 3.70 -2.06 -14.10
CA VAL A 70 3.34 -2.51 -12.75
C VAL A 70 1.84 -2.76 -12.66
N ALA A 71 1.45 -3.97 -12.29
CA ALA A 71 0.05 -4.34 -12.12
C ALA A 71 -0.46 -3.96 -10.71
N PRO A 72 -1.46 -3.07 -10.58
CA PRO A 72 -2.10 -2.81 -9.31
C PRO A 72 -2.96 -4.01 -8.88
N ILE A 73 -2.95 -4.32 -7.58
CA ILE A 73 -3.81 -5.35 -6.98
C ILE A 73 -4.84 -4.65 -6.11
N ARG A 74 -6.13 -4.92 -6.37
CA ARG A 74 -7.20 -4.32 -5.57
C ARG A 74 -7.35 -5.08 -4.24
N ILE A 75 -7.34 -4.33 -3.15
CA ILE A 75 -7.79 -4.77 -1.84
C ILE A 75 -9.17 -4.16 -1.61
N HIS A 76 -10.19 -5.00 -1.56
CA HIS A 76 -11.57 -4.60 -1.40
C HIS A 76 -11.83 -4.10 0.02
N GLY A 77 -12.59 -3.00 0.09
CA GLY A 77 -13.20 -2.54 1.33
C GLY A 77 -14.30 -3.50 1.79
N PHE A 78 -14.82 -3.26 2.98
CA PHE A 78 -15.90 -4.06 3.57
C PHE A 78 -16.71 -3.22 4.56
N GLU A 79 -17.86 -3.74 4.97
CA GLU A 79 -18.67 -3.16 6.02
C GLU A 79 -18.67 -4.05 7.25
N ARG A 80 -18.62 -3.44 8.44
CA ARG A 80 -18.69 -4.16 9.72
C ARG A 80 -19.35 -3.29 10.76
N SER A 81 -20.41 -3.80 11.39
CA SER A 81 -21.10 -3.13 12.50
C SER A 81 -21.53 -1.70 12.14
N GLY A 82 -22.10 -1.51 10.95
CA GLY A 82 -22.55 -0.20 10.45
C GLY A 82 -21.43 0.78 10.08
N ARG A 83 -20.17 0.33 10.05
CA ARG A 83 -19.02 1.14 9.61
C ARG A 83 -18.45 0.60 8.32
N SER A 84 -18.24 1.48 7.35
CA SER A 84 -17.56 1.15 6.09
C SER A 84 -16.05 1.35 6.23
N PHE A 85 -15.30 0.36 5.75
CA PHE A 85 -13.84 0.38 5.67
C PHE A 85 -13.45 0.43 4.19
N GLY A 86 -12.74 1.48 3.78
CA GLY A 86 -12.39 1.71 2.38
C GLY A 86 -11.44 0.66 1.80
N GLY A 87 -11.46 0.45 0.49
CA GLY A 87 -10.46 -0.40 -0.16
C GLY A 87 -9.08 0.25 -0.24
N ALA A 88 -8.09 -0.51 -0.69
CA ALA A 88 -6.75 -0.03 -1.00
C ALA A 88 -6.28 -0.57 -2.35
N THR A 89 -5.23 0.03 -2.89
CA THR A 89 -4.51 -0.50 -4.04
C THR A 89 -3.13 -0.92 -3.57
N ALA A 90 -2.77 -2.18 -3.80
CA ALA A 90 -1.49 -2.74 -3.42
C ALA A 90 -0.60 -2.93 -4.65
N PHE A 91 0.70 -2.79 -4.42
CA PHE A 91 1.74 -3.12 -5.39
C PHE A 91 2.72 -4.07 -4.70
N LYS A 92 2.98 -5.23 -5.31
CA LYS A 92 3.94 -6.18 -4.75
C LYS A 92 5.35 -5.61 -4.89
N ALA A 93 6.14 -5.69 -3.83
CA ALA A 93 7.47 -5.13 -3.77
C ALA A 93 8.39 -5.98 -2.87
N GLU A 94 9.69 -5.77 -3.03
CA GLU A 94 10.72 -6.30 -2.16
C GLU A 94 11.37 -5.14 -1.40
N ILE A 95 11.75 -5.39 -0.15
CA ILE A 95 12.39 -4.40 0.71
C ILE A 95 13.83 -4.86 0.95
N SER A 96 14.79 -4.00 0.64
CA SER A 96 16.19 -4.18 0.97
C SER A 96 16.69 -3.03 1.83
N ARG A 97 17.71 -3.29 2.64
CA ARG A 97 18.41 -2.26 3.39
C ARG A 97 19.63 -1.84 2.56
N GLY A 98 19.64 -0.58 2.15
CA GLY A 98 20.78 0.05 1.46
C GLY A 98 21.89 0.47 2.42
#